data_AF-A0A970DVR4-F1
#
_entry.id   AF-A0A970DVR4-F1
#
_cell.length_a   1.000
_cell.length_b   1.000
_cell.length_c   1.000
_cell.angle_alpha   90.00
_cell.angle_beta   90.00
_cell.angle_gamma   90.00
#
_symmetry.space_group_name_H-M   'P 1'
#
loop_
_entity.id
_entity.type
_entity.pdbx_description
1 polymer ?
#
loop_
_entity_poly.entity_id
_entity_poly.type
_entity_poly.pdbx_seq_one_letter_code
_entity_poly.pdbx_strand_id
1 'polypeptide(L)'
;MVAKVERCLEALITIVDYSLGNQLKKLYRRDEVPFYLLSHGYGSANSEIYELLGFGSPKKLIAISIQSIGMTRQILARLREQIDLHQVGTGIAFTIPLDSSSSILWKICQEIDKDNTEMGSEEQSMELKEPYALIVTIVNRGHSDLVMTAAKAAGATGGT
;
A
#
# COMPACT_ATOMS: atom_id res chain seq x y z
N MET A 1 8.93 -29.22 -11.40
CA MET A 1 7.89 -28.78 -10.44
C MET A 1 8.23 -27.38 -10.02
N VAL A 2 7.45 -26.37 -10.45
CA VAL A 2 7.59 -25.01 -9.94
C VAL A 2 6.83 -24.98 -8.62
N ALA A 3 7.50 -24.59 -7.54
CA ALA A 3 6.87 -24.45 -6.23
C ALA A 3 5.75 -23.41 -6.32
N LYS A 4 4.54 -23.81 -5.89
CA LYS A 4 3.38 -22.94 -5.80
C LYS A 4 3.69 -21.90 -4.72
N VAL A 5 3.87 -20.64 -5.12
CA VAL A 5 4.12 -19.54 -4.17
C VAL A 5 2.79 -19.26 -3.47
N GLU A 6 2.68 -19.63 -2.20
CA GLU A 6 1.60 -19.17 -1.35
C GLU A 6 1.74 -17.64 -1.20
N ARG A 7 0.80 -16.90 -1.79
CA ARG A 7 0.72 -15.46 -1.59
C ARG A 7 0.18 -15.22 -0.18
N CYS A 8 1.08 -14.92 0.77
CA CYS A 8 0.65 -14.59 2.13
C CYS A 8 0.70 -13.09 2.42
N LEU A 9 1.23 -12.25 1.52
CA LEU A 9 1.38 -10.81 1.73
C LEU A 9 0.66 -9.97 0.66
N GLU A 10 0.18 -8.81 1.09
CA GLU A 10 -0.43 -7.79 0.23
C GLU A 10 0.16 -6.42 0.56
N ALA A 11 0.28 -5.58 -0.47
CA ALA A 11 0.47 -4.15 -0.28
C ALA A 11 -0.91 -3.50 -0.12
N LEU A 12 -1.12 -2.75 0.96
CA LEU A 12 -2.30 -1.90 1.15
C LEU A 12 -1.90 -0.45 0.90
N ILE A 13 -2.55 0.17 -0.09
CA ILE A 13 -2.39 1.57 -0.40
C ILE A 13 -3.59 2.31 0.18
N THR A 14 -3.32 3.25 1.07
CA THR A 14 -4.34 4.07 1.72
C THR A 14 -4.05 5.54 1.41
N ILE A 15 -5.01 6.22 0.78
CA ILE A 15 -4.92 7.64 0.42
C ILE A 15 -6.00 8.36 1.21
N VAL A 16 -5.64 9.22 2.16
CA VAL A 16 -6.59 9.94 3.00
C VAL A 16 -6.44 11.44 2.87
N ASP A 17 -7.50 12.17 3.24
CA ASP A 17 -7.37 13.60 3.45
C ASP A 17 -6.25 13.92 4.45
N TYR A 18 -5.48 14.97 4.17
CA TYR A 18 -4.32 15.31 4.98
C TYR A 18 -4.69 15.57 6.45
N SER A 19 -5.89 16.11 6.70
CA SER A 19 -6.41 16.32 8.06
C SER A 19 -6.57 15.03 8.87
N LEU A 20 -6.86 13.90 8.20
CA LEU A 20 -7.02 12.57 8.82
C LEU A 20 -5.69 11.83 9.00
N GLY A 21 -4.58 12.41 8.56
CA GLY A 21 -3.28 11.74 8.57
C GLY A 21 -2.79 11.32 9.96
N ASN A 22 -3.09 12.09 11.00
CA ASN A 22 -2.75 11.71 12.38
C ASN A 22 -3.60 10.54 12.89
N GLN A 23 -4.85 10.43 12.44
CA GLN A 23 -5.72 9.33 12.79
C GLN A 23 -5.26 8.04 12.11
N LEU A 24 -4.87 8.11 10.83
CA LEU A 24 -4.26 6.99 10.12
C LEU A 24 -3.01 6.47 10.83
N LYS A 25 -2.09 7.36 11.20
CA LYS A 25 -0.85 6.99 11.94
C LYS A 25 -1.15 6.30 13.27
N LYS A 26 -2.16 6.79 14.02
CA LYS A 26 -2.58 6.18 15.28
C LYS A 26 -3.16 4.79 15.07
N LEU A 27 -4.02 4.62 14.05
CA LEU A 27 -4.58 3.34 13.68
C LEU A 27 -3.48 2.34 13.33
N TYR A 28 -2.54 2.72 12.46
CA TYR A 28 -1.46 1.83 12.02
C TYR A 28 -0.52 1.46 13.16
N ARG A 29 -0.24 2.40 14.09
CA ARG A 29 0.57 2.12 15.27
C ARG A 29 -0.14 1.20 16.27
N ARG A 30 -1.45 1.38 16.48
CA ARG A 30 -2.25 0.57 17.40
C ARG A 30 -2.41 -0.85 16.87
N ASP A 31 -2.65 -0.99 15.57
CA ASP A 31 -2.85 -2.28 14.92
C ASP A 31 -1.50 -2.93 14.55
N GLU A 32 -0.39 -2.40 15.07
CA GLU A 32 0.97 -2.94 14.94
C GLU A 32 1.39 -3.26 13.49
N VAL A 33 1.00 -2.40 12.55
CA VAL A 33 1.35 -2.56 11.12
C VAL A 33 2.87 -2.67 10.97
N PRO A 34 3.40 -3.80 10.48
CA PRO A 34 4.83 -4.09 10.53
C PRO A 34 5.68 -3.09 9.79
N PHE A 35 5.20 -2.66 8.63
CA PHE A 35 5.90 -1.76 7.75
C PHE A 35 4.91 -0.90 6.98
N TYR A 36 5.13 0.41 7.00
CA TYR A 36 4.43 1.34 6.12
C TYR A 36 5.30 2.54 5.78
N LEU A 37 5.19 2.98 4.53
CA LEU A 37 5.76 4.22 4.02
C LEU A 37 4.68 5.28 4.00
N LEU A 38 5.03 6.50 4.40
CA LEU A 38 4.16 7.66 4.28
C LEU A 38 4.76 8.67 3.30
N SER A 39 3.91 9.16 2.40
CA SER A 39 4.23 10.25 1.49
C SER A 39 3.08 11.26 1.45
N HIS A 40 3.38 12.45 0.94
CA HIS A 40 2.36 13.43 0.60
C HIS A 40 1.98 13.31 -0.87
N GLY A 41 0.71 13.49 -1.15
CA GLY A 41 0.20 13.59 -2.51
C GLY A 41 -0.75 14.78 -2.65
N TYR A 42 -1.22 14.99 -3.87
CA TYR A 42 -2.26 15.95 -4.18
C TYR A 42 -3.42 15.20 -4.82
N GLY A 43 -4.64 15.53 -4.40
CA GLY A 43 -5.84 14.95 -4.98
C GLY A 43 -6.01 15.39 -6.44
N SER A 44 -6.60 14.51 -7.25
CA SER A 44 -6.91 14.78 -8.65
C SER A 44 -8.24 15.50 -8.85
N ALA A 45 -9.04 15.66 -7.79
CA ALA A 45 -10.29 16.40 -7.87
C ALA A 45 -9.99 17.90 -7.96
N ASN A 46 -10.05 18.44 -9.19
CA ASN A 46 -10.16 19.87 -9.41
C ASN A 46 -11.49 20.33 -8.81
N SER A 47 -11.42 21.24 -7.85
CA SER A 47 -12.60 21.90 -7.32
C SER A 47 -12.51 23.36 -7.68
N GLU A 48 -13.48 23.84 -8.47
CA GLU A 48 -13.60 25.26 -8.84
C GLU A 48 -13.55 26.17 -7.61
N ILE A 49 -14.08 25.70 -6.47
CA ILE A 49 -14.04 26.43 -5.20
C ILE A 49 -12.61 26.54 -4.67
N TYR A 50 -11.83 25.46 -4.70
CA TYR A 50 -10.43 25.49 -4.24
C TYR A 50 -9.55 26.34 -5.16
N GLU A 51 -9.81 26.33 -6.46
CA GLU A 51 -9.13 27.20 -7.41
C GLU A 51 -9.50 28.67 -7.20
N LEU A 52 -10.80 28.97 -7.04
CA LEU A 52 -11.30 30.33 -6.81
C LEU A 52 -10.80 30.93 -5.48
N LEU A 53 -10.64 30.09 -4.45
CA LEU A 53 -10.09 30.50 -3.17
C LEU A 53 -8.54 30.48 -3.13
N GLY A 54 -7.87 30.07 -4.22
CA GLY A 54 -6.41 30.03 -4.31
C GLY A 54 -5.73 28.91 -3.52
N PHE A 55 -6.48 27.88 -3.11
CA PHE A 55 -5.98 26.76 -2.31
C PHE A 55 -5.38 25.61 -3.15
N GLY A 56 -5.60 25.59 -4.47
CA GLY A 56 -5.07 24.54 -5.36
C GLY A 56 -5.62 23.14 -5.03
N SER A 57 -4.94 22.09 -5.52
CA SER A 57 -5.39 20.70 -5.31
C SER A 57 -5.28 20.29 -3.84
N PRO A 58 -6.29 19.59 -3.28
CA PRO A 58 -6.30 19.24 -1.86
C PRO A 58 -5.15 18.29 -1.53
N LYS A 59 -4.34 18.67 -0.53
CA LYS A 59 -3.24 17.83 -0.04
C LYS A 59 -3.79 16.52 0.54
N LYS A 60 -3.13 15.41 0.25
CA LYS A 60 -3.45 14.06 0.73
C LYS A 60 -2.26 13.44 1.45
N LEU A 61 -2.53 12.52 2.36
CA LEU A 61 -1.53 11.61 2.91
C LEU A 61 -1.69 10.26 2.22
N ILE A 62 -0.59 9.74 1.68
CA ILE A 62 -0.52 8.43 1.04
C ILE A 62 0.27 7.51 1.95
N ALA A 63 -0.30 6.38 2.30
CA ALA A 63 0.36 5.29 3.02
C ALA A 63 0.45 4.06 2.12
N ILE A 64 1.62 3.43 2.09
CA ILE A 64 1.83 2.13 1.45
C ILE A 64 2.32 1.19 2.55
N SER A 65 1.52 0.20 2.92
CA SER A 65 1.88 -0.80 3.94
C SER A 65 1.95 -2.19 3.34
N ILE A 66 2.76 -3.05 3.96
CA ILE A 66 2.89 -4.46 3.56
C ILE A 66 2.57 -5.32 4.78
N GLN A 67 1.62 -6.22 4.65
CA GLN A 67 1.20 -7.11 5.73
C GLN A 67 0.53 -8.38 5.20
N SER A 68 0.15 -9.30 6.10
CA SER A 68 -0.58 -10.51 5.75
C SER A 68 -1.98 -10.21 5.20
N ILE A 69 -2.54 -11.13 4.42
CA ILE A 69 -3.93 -11.01 3.92
C ILE A 69 -4.92 -10.90 5.09
N GLY A 70 -4.71 -11.66 6.16
CA GLY A 70 -5.55 -11.62 7.36
C GLY A 70 -5.54 -10.24 8.02
N MET A 71 -4.34 -9.68 8.22
CA MET A 71 -4.16 -8.35 8.77
C MET A 71 -4.71 -7.26 7.85
N THR A 72 -4.53 -7.37 6.54
CA THR A 72 -5.11 -6.43 5.56
C THR A 72 -6.63 -6.32 5.72
N ARG A 73 -7.33 -7.45 5.88
CA ARG A 73 -8.78 -7.46 6.10
C ARG A 73 -9.17 -6.73 7.38
N GLN A 74 -8.43 -6.94 8.47
CA GLN A 74 -8.64 -6.25 9.74
C GLN A 74 -8.44 -4.74 9.59
N ILE A 75 -7.32 -4.32 8.99
CA ILE A 75 -7.01 -2.90 8.78
C ILE A 75 -8.08 -2.24 7.90
N LEU A 76 -8.52 -2.86 6.80
CA LEU A 76 -9.57 -2.32 5.94
C LEU A 76 -10.89 -2.10 6.70
N ALA A 77 -11.28 -3.04 7.56
CA ALA A 77 -12.47 -2.88 8.41
C ALA A 77 -12.30 -1.68 9.36
N ARG A 78 -11.13 -1.53 10.00
CA ARG A 78 -10.83 -0.40 10.88
C ARG A 78 -10.77 0.94 10.15
N LEU A 79 -10.23 0.99 8.94
CA LEU A 79 -10.22 2.18 8.10
C LEU A 79 -11.64 2.64 7.76
N ARG A 80 -12.54 1.70 7.44
CA ARG A 80 -13.95 1.99 7.17
C ARG A 80 -14.67 2.59 8.38
N GLU A 81 -14.41 2.04 9.58
CA GLU A 81 -15.10 2.40 10.83
C GLU A 81 -14.53 3.62 11.53
N GLN A 82 -13.21 3.83 11.47
CA GLN A 82 -12.55 4.88 12.23
C GLN A 82 -12.24 6.09 11.36
N ILE A 83 -11.78 5.88 10.12
CA ILE A 83 -11.44 6.99 9.20
C ILE A 83 -12.63 7.35 8.29
N ASP A 84 -13.74 6.62 8.41
CA ASP A 84 -14.95 6.84 7.61
C ASP A 84 -14.66 6.80 6.11
N LEU A 85 -13.84 5.84 5.64
CA LEU A 85 -13.54 5.67 4.21
C LEU A 85 -14.77 5.42 3.32
N HIS A 86 -15.93 5.16 3.93
CA HIS A 86 -17.21 5.04 3.24
C HIS A 86 -17.87 6.40 2.93
N GLN A 87 -17.37 7.50 3.50
CA GLN A 87 -17.87 8.85 3.30
C GLN A 87 -17.07 9.61 2.24
N VAL A 88 -17.70 10.62 1.64
CA VAL A 88 -17.03 11.48 0.65
C VAL A 88 -15.97 12.34 1.33
N GLY A 89 -14.80 12.45 0.71
CA GLY A 89 -13.74 13.37 1.13
C GLY A 89 -12.77 12.83 2.17
N THR A 90 -12.99 11.63 2.73
CA THR A 90 -12.09 11.01 3.73
C THR A 90 -10.91 10.31 3.09
N GLY A 91 -11.11 9.60 1.98
CA GLY A 91 -10.05 8.91 1.26
C GLY A 91 -10.49 7.66 0.50
N ILE A 92 -9.52 6.88 0.06
CA ILE A 92 -9.69 5.54 -0.52
C ILE A 92 -8.62 4.60 0.02
N ALA A 93 -8.90 3.29 -0.02
CA ALA A 93 -7.91 2.26 0.25
C ALA A 93 -8.10 1.09 -0.72
N PHE A 94 -7.01 0.50 -1.20
CA PHE A 94 -7.02 -0.65 -2.11
C PHE A 94 -5.78 -1.51 -1.93
N THR A 95 -5.87 -2.77 -2.33
CA THR A 95 -4.79 -3.75 -2.15
C THR A 95 -4.16 -4.13 -3.49
N ILE A 96 -2.88 -4.48 -3.45
CA ILE A 96 -2.14 -5.08 -4.56
C ILE A 96 -1.50 -6.38 -4.03
N PRO A 97 -1.77 -7.54 -4.65
CA PRO A 97 -1.13 -8.79 -4.25
C PRO A 97 0.38 -8.71 -4.51
N LEU A 98 1.19 -9.26 -3.60
CA LEU A 98 2.65 -9.31 -3.78
C LEU A 98 3.06 -10.71 -4.22
N ASP A 99 3.67 -10.81 -5.40
CA ASP A 99 4.23 -12.07 -5.91
C ASP A 99 5.59 -12.42 -5.28
N SER A 100 6.34 -11.40 -4.85
CA SER A 100 7.64 -11.57 -4.21
C SER A 100 7.90 -10.45 -3.21
N SER A 101 8.61 -10.79 -2.13
CA SER A 101 9.05 -9.85 -1.10
C SER A 101 10.43 -10.23 -0.60
N SER A 102 11.14 -9.28 0.03
CA SER A 102 12.39 -9.61 0.70
C SER A 102 12.17 -10.60 1.85
N SER A 103 13.15 -11.46 2.09
CA SER A 103 13.08 -12.46 3.17
C SER A 103 12.96 -11.85 4.57
N ILE A 104 13.40 -10.60 4.73
CA ILE A 104 13.29 -9.83 5.97
C ILE A 104 11.82 -9.40 6.19
N LEU A 105 11.19 -8.78 5.18
CA LEU A 105 9.79 -8.36 5.27
C LEU A 105 8.86 -9.56 5.51
N TRP A 106 9.15 -10.67 4.82
CA TRP A 106 8.43 -11.93 4.99
C TRP A 106 8.46 -12.45 6.44
N LYS A 107 9.64 -12.44 7.08
CA LYS A 107 9.78 -12.89 8.48
C LYS A 107 9.03 -12.00 9.45
N ILE A 108 9.18 -10.68 9.33
CA ILE A 108 8.51 -9.70 10.21
C ILE A 108 6.98 -9.87 10.11
N CYS A 109 6.44 -10.00 8.90
CA CYS A 109 5.00 -10.15 8.73
C CYS A 109 4.47 -11.49 9.29
N GLN A 110 5.24 -12.58 9.17
CA GLN A 110 4.84 -13.88 9.73
C GLN A 110 4.86 -13.92 11.27
N GLU A 111 5.80 -13.21 11.90
CA GLU A 111 5.87 -13.16 13.37
C GLU A 111 4.62 -12.50 13.96
N ILE A 112 4.10 -11.46 13.31
CA ILE A 112 2.89 -10.73 13.74
C ILE A 112 1.61 -11.54 13.48
N ASP A 113 1.57 -12.31 12.40
CA ASP A 113 0.39 -13.13 12.05
C ASP A 113 0.18 -14.30 13.02
N LYS A 114 1.28 -14.88 13.54
CA LYS A 114 1.23 -15.99 14.50
C LYS A 114 0.58 -15.62 15.83
N ASP A 115 0.63 -14.35 16.23
CA ASP A 115 0.02 -13.87 17.48
C ASP A 115 -1.50 -13.64 17.35
N ASN A 116 -2.05 -13.68 16.13
CA ASN A 116 -3.45 -13.32 15.83
C ASN A 116 -4.31 -14.50 15.32
N THR A 117 -3.86 -15.75 15.46
CA THR A 117 -4.50 -16.89 14.77
C THR A 117 -5.72 -17.47 15.52
N GLU A 118 -6.91 -16.99 15.19
CA GLU A 118 -8.12 -17.81 15.00
C GLU A 118 -8.95 -17.23 13.84
N MET A 119 -8.70 -17.66 12.60
CA MET A 119 -9.75 -17.77 11.59
C MET A 119 -9.25 -18.51 10.34
N GLY A 120 -10.07 -19.46 9.89
CA GLY A 120 -9.78 -20.46 8.87
C GLY A 120 -9.29 -19.90 7.54
N SER A 121 -8.28 -20.58 7.00
CA SER A 121 -7.71 -20.37 5.68
C SER A 121 -8.67 -20.89 4.61
N GLU A 122 -9.34 -20.00 3.89
CA GLU A 122 -9.84 -20.34 2.56
C GLU A 122 -8.72 -20.10 1.55
N GLU A 123 -8.14 -21.21 1.09
CA GLU A 123 -7.17 -21.24 0.01
C GLU A 123 -7.83 -20.80 -1.30
N GLN A 124 -7.44 -19.64 -1.81
CA GLN A 124 -7.72 -19.26 -3.20
C GLN A 124 -6.41 -18.93 -3.91
N SER A 125 -5.74 -19.98 -4.41
CA SER A 125 -4.67 -19.81 -5.38
C SER A 125 -5.29 -19.53 -6.75
N MET A 126 -5.44 -18.25 -7.11
CA MET A 126 -5.67 -17.86 -8.51
C MET A 126 -4.33 -17.69 -9.21
N GLU A 127 -4.08 -18.51 -10.22
CA GLU A 127 -2.95 -18.36 -11.15
C GLU A 127 -3.28 -17.21 -12.12
N LEU A 128 -3.09 -15.98 -11.65
CA LEU A 128 -3.15 -14.79 -12.49
C LEU A 128 -1.85 -14.71 -13.29
N LYS A 129 -1.90 -15.08 -14.58
CA LYS A 129 -0.86 -14.66 -15.55
C LYS A 129 -1.10 -13.19 -15.86
N GLU A 130 -0.65 -12.31 -14.98
CA GLU A 130 -0.71 -10.88 -15.26
C GLU A 130 0.38 -10.52 -16.29
N PRO A 131 0.04 -9.80 -17.37
CA PRO A 131 1.02 -9.42 -18.40
C PRO A 131 2.03 -8.36 -17.90
N TYR A 132 1.77 -7.77 -16.73
CA TYR A 132 2.57 -6.69 -16.16
C TYR A 132 2.82 -6.94 -14.68
N ALA A 133 3.99 -6.52 -14.20
CA ALA A 133 4.34 -6.52 -12.78
C ALA A 133 4.74 -5.10 -12.35
N LEU A 134 4.34 -4.69 -11.15
CA LEU A 134 4.77 -3.42 -10.56
C LEU A 134 6.04 -3.64 -9.74
N ILE A 135 7.12 -2.94 -10.10
CA ILE A 135 8.38 -2.93 -9.34
C ILE A 135 8.53 -1.58 -8.65
N VAL A 136 8.61 -1.59 -7.32
CA VAL A 136 8.86 -0.39 -6.51
C VAL A 136 10.20 -0.54 -5.82
N THR A 137 11.05 0.49 -5.89
CA THR A 137 12.34 0.52 -5.21
C THR A 137 12.55 1.85 -4.50
N ILE A 138 13.31 1.82 -3.41
CA ILE A 138 13.69 3.01 -2.65
C ILE A 138 15.20 3.17 -2.82
N VAL A 139 15.62 4.31 -3.37
CA VAL A 139 17.03 4.62 -3.58
C VAL A 139 17.40 5.98 -3.00
N ASN A 140 18.68 6.14 -2.70
CA ASN A 140 19.22 7.42 -2.26
C ASN A 140 19.03 8.49 -3.34
N ARG A 141 18.82 9.74 -2.90
CA ARG A 141 18.68 10.89 -3.80
C ARG A 141 19.90 10.95 -4.75
N GLY A 142 19.64 11.22 -6.03
CA GLY A 142 20.67 11.26 -7.08
C GLY A 142 21.06 9.91 -7.67
N HIS A 143 20.46 8.79 -7.23
CA HIS A 143 20.75 7.45 -7.74
C HIS A 143 19.62 6.85 -8.60
N SER A 144 18.61 7.65 -8.98
CA SER A 144 17.51 7.23 -9.84
C SER A 144 17.98 6.72 -11.20
N ASP A 145 19.03 7.33 -11.76
CA ASP A 145 19.53 6.99 -13.09
C ASP A 145 20.08 5.55 -13.17
N LEU A 146 20.69 5.07 -12.08
CA LEU A 146 21.18 3.70 -11.98
C LEU A 146 20.03 2.69 -12.04
N VAL A 147 18.96 2.96 -11.28
CA VAL A 147 17.74 2.13 -11.30
C VAL A 147 17.12 2.14 -12.69
N MET A 148 16.95 3.33 -13.28
CA MET A 148 16.34 3.47 -14.59
C MET A 148 17.16 2.81 -15.70
N THR A 149 18.49 2.83 -15.60
CA THR A 149 19.39 2.12 -16.52
C THR A 149 19.19 0.62 -16.42
N ALA A 150 19.17 0.07 -15.20
CA ALA A 150 18.93 -1.35 -14.98
C ALA A 150 17.54 -1.79 -15.47
N ALA A 151 16.50 -1.00 -15.19
CA ALA A 151 15.13 -1.28 -15.63
C ALA A 151 15.02 -1.29 -17.16
N LYS A 152 15.59 -0.28 -17.84
CA LYS A 152 15.61 -0.23 -19.31
C LYS A 152 16.38 -1.39 -19.93
N ALA A 153 17.51 -1.78 -19.34
CA ALA A 153 18.28 -2.94 -19.78
C ALA A 153 17.48 -4.25 -19.68
N ALA A 154 16.57 -4.34 -18.70
CA ALA A 154 15.63 -5.46 -18.53
C ALA A 154 14.36 -5.35 -19.40
N GLY A 155 14.24 -4.33 -20.26
CA GLY A 155 13.14 -4.17 -21.20
C GLY A 155 12.01 -3.21 -20.76
N ALA A 156 12.17 -2.51 -19.64
CA ALA A 156 11.21 -1.46 -19.26
C ALA A 156 11.27 -0.28 -20.22
N THR A 157 10.11 0.22 -20.67
CA THR A 157 10.00 1.36 -21.59
C THR A 157 10.15 2.71 -20.89
N GLY A 158 9.99 2.76 -19.56
CA GLY A 158 10.05 3.98 -18.75
C GLY A 158 9.86 3.71 -17.26
N GLY A 159 9.76 4.77 -16.46
CA GLY A 159 9.53 4.72 -15.01
C GLY A 159 9.09 6.09 -14.49
N THR A 160 8.63 6.13 -13.24
CA THR A 160 8.13 7.31 -12.54
C THR A 160 9.03 7.67 -11.38
#